data_AF-A0A7S4BM02-F1
#
_entry.id   AF-A0A7S4BM02-F1
#
_cell.length_a   1.000
_cell.length_b   1.000
_cell.length_c   1.000
_cell.angle_alpha   90.00
_cell.angle_beta   90.00
_cell.angle_gamma   90.00
#
_symmetry.space_group_name_H-M   'P 1'
#
loop_
_entity.id
_entity.type
_entity.pdbx_description
1 polymer ?
#
loop_
_entity_poly.entity_id
_entity_poly.type
_entity_poly.pdbx_seq_one_letter_code
_entity_poly.pdbx_strand_id
1 'polypeptide(L)'
;PSSSPPPPSRSPPPPCPSAPPPPLELQCATPCETQTCAFFVTTFTCAETATLFGCDCHGCCLDDLIAMVEPIKAKTVASTPDRLPANIPRWRWQAPSDGLFRSSTDGSCAVRTDRGGLYEERWGLGSEAACRLQCGSDSWCLAYEHAEVDGYSRCKMFRIEITRTIPMPKYACWAKVELKAVQAASAKAKVEARARAEAWDNAEAIALTKATDTVGSSAGKPQSAPASPATTLQPQQQQQTQQQTQQ
;
A
#
# COMPACT_ATOMS: atom_id res chain seq x y z
N PRO A 1 -18.58 -45.33 78.67
CA PRO A 1 -18.66 -43.96 78.07
C PRO A 1 -17.28 -43.59 77.50
N SER A 2 -17.08 -43.87 76.20
CA SER A 2 -15.80 -43.64 75.52
C SER A 2 -15.84 -42.24 74.92
N SER A 3 -15.15 -41.30 75.55
CA SER A 3 -15.08 -39.90 75.13
C SER A 3 -13.94 -39.75 74.13
N SER A 4 -14.27 -39.62 72.84
CA SER A 4 -13.27 -39.36 71.81
C SER A 4 -12.57 -38.03 72.05
N PRO A 5 -11.24 -37.95 71.84
CA PRO A 5 -10.50 -36.71 72.01
C PRO A 5 -10.93 -35.67 70.97
N PRO A 6 -10.89 -34.37 71.32
CA PRO A 6 -11.24 -33.29 70.40
C PRO A 6 -10.22 -33.22 69.24
N PRO A 7 -10.67 -32.86 68.03
CA PRO A 7 -9.80 -32.75 66.87
C PRO A 7 -8.77 -31.63 67.06
N PRO A 8 -7.57 -31.77 66.48
CA PRO A 8 -6.52 -30.76 66.59
C PRO A 8 -6.94 -29.44 65.91
N SER A 9 -6.70 -28.32 66.59
CA SER A 9 -6.92 -26.98 66.06
C SER A 9 -6.09 -26.77 64.79
N ARG A 10 -6.78 -26.42 63.70
CA ARG A 10 -6.14 -26.08 62.42
C ARG A 10 -5.32 -24.80 62.58
N SER A 11 -4.08 -24.83 62.11
CA SER A 11 -3.24 -23.65 62.01
C SER A 11 -3.90 -22.57 61.14
N PRO A 12 -3.77 -21.28 61.48
CA PRO A 12 -4.30 -20.21 60.67
C PRO A 12 -3.66 -20.24 59.26
N PRO A 13 -4.44 -19.94 58.21
CA PRO A 13 -3.91 -19.89 56.85
C PRO A 13 -2.80 -18.82 56.76
N PRO A 14 -1.78 -19.05 55.92
CA PRO A 14 -0.74 -18.05 55.69
C PRO A 14 -1.37 -16.74 55.18
N PRO A 15 -0.81 -15.57 55.55
CA PRO A 15 -1.27 -14.29 55.01
C PRO A 15 -1.16 -14.30 53.49
N CYS A 16 -2.22 -13.91 52.79
CA CYS A 16 -2.22 -13.80 51.34
C CYS A 16 -1.07 -12.90 50.89
N PRO A 17 -0.29 -13.29 49.87
CA PRO A 17 0.70 -12.39 49.28
C PRO A 17 -0.02 -11.12 48.80
N SER A 18 0.57 -9.96 49.08
CA SER A 18 0.05 -8.67 48.62
C SER A 18 -0.17 -8.71 47.12
N ALA A 19 -1.31 -8.20 46.66
CA ALA A 19 -1.63 -8.15 45.24
C ALA A 19 -0.51 -7.42 44.47
N PRO A 20 -0.11 -7.90 43.28
CA PRO A 20 0.86 -7.20 42.45
C PRO A 20 0.35 -5.77 42.17
N PRO A 21 1.25 -4.77 42.10
CA PRO A 21 0.86 -3.42 41.71
C PRO A 21 0.10 -3.49 40.38
N PRO A 22 -0.99 -2.71 40.21
CA PRO A 22 -1.74 -2.70 38.97
C PRO A 22 -0.77 -2.41 37.81
N PRO A 23 -0.96 -3.03 36.63
CA PRO A 23 -0.22 -2.65 35.44
C PRO A 23 -0.34 -1.14 35.26
N LEU A 24 0.71 -0.49 34.75
CA LEU A 24 0.67 0.91 34.31
C LEU A 24 -0.30 1.01 33.11
N GLU A 25 -1.60 0.80 33.34
CA GLU A 25 -2.64 0.99 32.36
C GLU A 25 -2.83 2.49 32.16
N LEU A 26 -2.32 2.92 31.01
CA LEU A 26 -2.82 3.99 30.15
C LEU A 26 -3.51 5.15 30.89
N GLN A 27 -2.72 6.13 31.29
CA GLN A 27 -3.15 7.49 31.64
C GLN A 27 -3.97 8.18 30.52
N CYS A 28 -4.05 7.54 29.35
CA CYS A 28 -4.95 7.88 28.24
C CYS A 28 -6.44 7.72 28.53
N ALA A 29 -6.84 6.92 29.51
CA ALA A 29 -8.26 6.74 29.85
C ALA A 29 -8.84 7.90 30.69
N THR A 30 -8.02 8.90 31.03
CA THR A 30 -8.47 10.05 31.82
C THR A 30 -9.58 10.80 31.05
N PRO A 31 -10.75 11.01 31.67
CA PRO A 31 -11.85 11.74 31.03
C PRO A 31 -11.46 13.20 30.82
N CYS A 32 -11.74 13.71 29.62
CA CYS A 32 -11.55 15.08 29.18
C CYS A 32 -12.87 15.54 28.53
N GLU A 33 -13.59 16.41 29.23
CA GLU A 33 -14.96 16.81 28.90
C GLU A 33 -15.92 15.61 28.69
N THR A 34 -16.24 15.30 27.42
CA THR A 34 -17.20 14.26 27.02
C THR A 34 -16.54 12.99 26.50
N GLN A 35 -15.20 13.00 26.34
CA GLN A 35 -14.42 11.87 25.84
C GLN A 35 -13.22 11.58 26.74
N THR A 36 -12.30 10.74 26.31
CA THR A 36 -11.04 10.45 27.03
C THR A 36 -9.87 11.09 26.30
N CYS A 37 -8.75 11.31 27.02
CA CYS A 37 -7.51 11.78 26.42
C CYS A 37 -7.10 10.97 25.18
N ALA A 38 -7.31 9.64 25.19
CA ALA A 38 -7.06 8.75 24.06
C ALA A 38 -7.74 9.19 22.75
N PHE A 39 -8.94 9.75 22.83
CA PHE A 39 -9.71 10.17 21.67
C PHE A 39 -9.22 11.50 21.09
N PHE A 40 -8.80 12.44 21.95
CA PHE A 40 -8.33 13.75 21.49
C PHE A 40 -6.92 13.70 20.93
N VAL A 41 -6.02 12.92 21.53
CA VAL A 41 -4.63 12.81 21.06
C VAL A 41 -4.48 12.11 19.70
N THR A 42 -5.54 11.45 19.18
CA THR A 42 -5.53 10.94 17.79
C THR A 42 -5.82 12.03 16.76
N THR A 43 -6.32 13.19 17.19
CA THR A 43 -6.83 14.24 16.31
C THR A 43 -6.09 15.57 16.50
N PHE A 44 -5.69 15.87 17.74
CA PHE A 44 -5.01 17.10 18.13
C PHE A 44 -3.69 16.78 18.82
N THR A 45 -2.72 17.69 18.71
CA THR A 45 -1.50 17.58 19.52
C THR A 45 -1.84 17.77 21.01
N CYS A 46 -0.95 17.31 21.89
CA CYS A 46 -1.19 17.47 23.32
C CYS A 46 -1.20 18.94 23.79
N ALA A 47 -0.37 19.79 23.17
CA ALA A 47 -0.39 21.21 23.43
C ALA A 47 -1.73 21.84 23.03
N GLU A 48 -2.28 21.46 21.88
CA GLU A 48 -3.60 21.91 21.43
C GLU A 48 -4.70 21.35 22.34
N THR A 49 -4.61 20.09 22.74
CA THR A 49 -5.62 19.47 23.61
C THR A 49 -5.68 20.16 24.97
N ALA A 50 -4.52 20.48 25.55
CA ALA A 50 -4.43 21.22 26.81
C ALA A 50 -4.89 22.69 26.66
N THR A 51 -4.57 23.34 25.56
CA THR A 51 -4.89 24.76 25.34
C THR A 51 -6.36 24.97 24.95
N LEU A 52 -6.93 24.08 24.13
CA LEU A 52 -8.29 24.21 23.60
C LEU A 52 -9.34 23.63 24.54
N PHE A 53 -9.05 22.51 25.20
CA PHE A 53 -10.03 21.80 26.05
C PHE A 53 -9.69 21.88 27.56
N GLY A 54 -8.57 22.48 27.94
CA GLY A 54 -8.18 22.63 29.35
C GLY A 54 -7.89 21.32 30.07
N CYS A 55 -7.65 20.23 29.33
CA CYS A 55 -7.41 18.90 29.87
C CYS A 55 -5.91 18.59 29.95
N ASP A 56 -5.47 18.04 31.09
CA ASP A 56 -4.10 17.56 31.27
C ASP A 56 -3.99 16.09 30.85
N CYS A 57 -3.48 15.87 29.64
CA CYS A 57 -3.28 14.54 29.06
C CYS A 57 -1.80 14.12 29.02
N HIS A 58 -0.91 14.71 29.85
CA HIS A 58 0.55 14.52 29.79
C HIS A 58 1.03 13.05 29.75
N GLY A 59 0.27 12.12 30.33
CA GLY A 59 0.56 10.68 30.32
C GLY A 59 0.12 9.90 29.08
N CYS A 60 -0.59 10.55 28.16
CA CYS A 60 -1.13 9.93 26.94
C CYS A 60 -0.42 10.37 25.65
N CYS A 61 0.46 11.35 25.78
CA CYS A 61 1.15 12.01 24.68
C CYS A 61 2.39 11.22 24.31
N LEU A 62 2.29 10.38 23.27
CA LEU A 62 3.44 9.65 22.73
C LEU A 62 4.54 10.58 22.19
N ASP A 63 4.23 11.85 21.94
CA ASP A 63 5.21 12.85 21.52
C ASP A 63 6.27 13.15 22.61
N ASP A 64 5.99 12.95 23.90
CA ASP A 64 7.01 13.08 24.95
C ASP A 64 7.98 11.89 24.97
N LEU A 65 7.57 10.70 24.49
CA LEU A 65 8.47 9.57 24.27
C LEU A 65 9.36 9.77 23.03
N ILE A 66 8.94 10.60 22.08
CA ILE A 66 9.75 11.01 20.93
C ILE A 66 10.64 12.21 21.30
N ALA A 67 10.19 13.12 22.18
CA ALA A 67 10.94 14.29 22.62
C ALA A 67 12.03 13.99 23.67
N MET A 68 11.95 12.88 24.41
CA MET A 68 13.10 12.38 25.19
C MET A 68 14.24 11.80 24.32
N VAL A 69 14.02 11.67 23.01
CA VAL A 69 15.10 11.56 22.02
C VAL A 69 15.43 12.98 21.57
N GLU A 70 16.28 13.68 22.33
CA GLU A 70 16.76 15.01 21.97
C GLU A 70 17.28 15.08 20.52
N PRO A 71 17.23 16.28 19.88
CA PRO A 71 17.87 16.51 18.62
C PRO A 71 19.39 16.44 18.83
N ILE A 72 20.00 15.31 18.46
CA ILE A 72 21.44 15.29 18.17
C ILE A 72 21.63 16.32 17.07
N LYS A 73 22.09 17.52 17.44
CA LYS A 73 22.57 18.53 16.50
C LYS A 73 23.48 17.80 15.52
N ALA A 74 23.05 17.79 14.26
CA ALA A 74 23.74 17.17 13.16
C ALA A 74 25.14 17.77 13.05
N LYS A 75 26.10 17.17 13.76
CA LYS A 75 27.48 17.14 13.33
C LYS A 75 27.47 16.14 12.19
N THR A 76 27.64 16.65 10.98
CA THR A 76 27.80 15.91 9.73
C THR A 76 28.95 14.92 9.87
N VAL A 77 28.68 13.78 10.50
CA VAL A 77 29.46 12.56 10.37
C VAL A 77 28.62 11.73 9.42
N ALA A 78 29.20 11.42 8.27
CA ALA A 78 28.66 10.49 7.29
C ALA A 78 28.33 9.17 7.99
N SER A 79 27.12 9.09 8.54
CA SER A 79 26.61 7.92 9.21
C SER A 79 26.19 6.99 8.10
N THR A 80 27.03 5.98 7.89
CA THR A 80 26.72 4.82 7.08
C THR A 80 25.33 4.34 7.51
N PRO A 81 24.34 4.18 6.60
CA PRO A 81 22.97 3.86 6.97
C PRO A 81 22.97 2.62 7.84
N ASP A 82 22.59 2.83 9.11
CA ASP A 82 22.54 1.80 10.12
C ASP A 82 21.68 0.66 9.59
N ARG A 83 22.28 -0.52 9.61
CA ARG A 83 21.77 -1.73 9.01
C ARG A 83 20.61 -2.19 9.88
N LEU A 84 19.40 -1.68 9.62
CA LEU A 84 18.16 -2.28 10.12
C LEU A 84 18.30 -3.81 9.96
N PRO A 85 17.94 -4.61 10.97
CA PRO A 85 18.15 -6.05 10.95
C PRO A 85 17.61 -6.58 9.63
N ALA A 86 18.44 -7.31 8.89
CA ALA A 86 18.24 -7.69 7.49
C ALA A 86 17.02 -8.58 7.22
N ASN A 87 16.15 -8.75 8.21
CA ASN A 87 15.06 -9.71 8.25
C ASN A 87 13.68 -9.09 8.53
N ILE A 88 13.55 -7.76 8.59
CA ILE A 88 12.20 -7.16 8.49
C ILE A 88 11.84 -7.14 6.99
N PRO A 89 10.81 -7.90 6.56
CA PRO A 89 10.37 -7.84 5.19
C PRO A 89 9.95 -6.40 4.89
N ARG A 90 10.72 -5.72 4.03
CA ARG A 90 10.29 -4.44 3.47
C ARG A 90 9.11 -4.78 2.56
N TRP A 91 7.94 -4.23 2.89
CA TRP A 91 6.73 -4.35 2.10
C TRP A 91 6.50 -3.06 1.31
N ARG A 92 5.98 -3.19 0.09
CA ARG A 92 5.51 -2.06 -0.69
C ARG A 92 4.05 -2.27 -0.99
N TRP A 93 3.25 -1.22 -0.83
CA TRP A 93 1.86 -1.23 -1.29
C TRP A 93 1.84 -1.00 -2.79
N GLN A 94 1.18 -1.89 -3.52
CA GLN A 94 0.97 -1.75 -4.96
C GLN A 94 -0.47 -2.11 -5.30
N ALA A 95 -1.02 -1.42 -6.29
CA ALA A 95 -2.25 -1.87 -6.92
C ALA A 95 -1.98 -3.22 -7.62
N PRO A 96 -2.90 -4.20 -7.54
CA PRO A 96 -2.80 -5.44 -8.30
C PRO A 96 -2.63 -5.15 -9.80
N SER A 97 -1.56 -5.66 -10.39
CA SER A 97 -1.20 -5.38 -11.78
C SER A 97 -1.89 -6.36 -12.72
N ASP A 98 -3.20 -6.22 -12.92
CA ASP A 98 -3.95 -7.04 -13.89
C ASP A 98 -3.86 -6.49 -15.33
N GLY A 99 -2.91 -5.61 -15.60
CA GLY A 99 -2.57 -5.19 -16.97
C GLY A 99 -3.58 -4.26 -17.67
N LEU A 100 -4.70 -3.85 -17.04
CA LEU A 100 -5.65 -2.93 -17.68
C LEU A 100 -6.03 -1.66 -16.89
N PHE A 101 -5.56 -1.48 -15.65
CA PHE A 101 -5.94 -0.31 -14.86
C PHE A 101 -4.75 0.32 -14.13
N ARG A 102 -4.46 1.57 -14.49
CA ARG A 102 -3.54 2.48 -13.80
C ARG A 102 -4.37 3.46 -12.97
N SER A 103 -4.73 3.10 -11.75
CA SER A 103 -4.86 4.04 -10.62
C SER A 103 -5.31 3.28 -9.38
N SER A 104 -4.76 3.68 -8.25
CA SER A 104 -5.00 3.15 -6.92
C SER A 104 -6.22 3.78 -6.21
N THR A 105 -7.19 4.30 -6.97
CA THR A 105 -8.31 5.11 -6.44
C THR A 105 -9.69 4.66 -6.85
N ASP A 106 -9.81 3.70 -7.79
CA ASP A 106 -11.11 3.39 -8.42
C ASP A 106 -11.32 1.89 -8.63
N GLY A 107 -11.20 1.09 -7.58
CA GLY A 107 -11.56 -0.32 -7.65
C GLY A 107 -11.74 -1.03 -6.32
N SER A 108 -12.75 -1.89 -6.27
CA SER A 108 -12.95 -2.87 -5.20
C SER A 108 -12.03 -4.08 -5.39
N CYS A 109 -11.51 -4.62 -4.30
CA CYS A 109 -10.70 -5.82 -4.28
C CYS A 109 -11.57 -7.06 -4.57
N ALA A 110 -11.15 -7.86 -5.54
CA ALA A 110 -11.79 -9.13 -5.86
C ALA A 110 -10.84 -10.32 -5.70
N VAL A 111 -11.34 -11.30 -4.96
CA VAL A 111 -10.68 -12.57 -4.69
C VAL A 111 -11.27 -13.65 -5.59
N ARG A 112 -10.47 -14.66 -5.94
CA ARG A 112 -10.89 -15.72 -6.88
C ARG A 112 -11.92 -16.69 -6.30
N THR A 113 -12.11 -16.66 -4.98
CA THR A 113 -12.99 -17.58 -4.27
C THR A 113 -14.31 -16.91 -3.93
N ASP A 114 -15.41 -17.63 -4.13
CA ASP A 114 -16.78 -17.33 -3.67
C ASP A 114 -16.95 -17.43 -2.15
N ARG A 115 -15.94 -17.93 -1.43
CA ARG A 115 -15.97 -18.05 0.03
C ARG A 115 -15.85 -16.66 0.68
N GLY A 116 -16.99 -16.11 1.09
CA GLY A 116 -17.05 -14.99 2.03
C GLY A 116 -16.33 -15.31 3.35
N GLY A 117 -15.85 -14.28 4.05
CA GLY A 117 -15.19 -14.43 5.35
C GLY A 117 -13.65 -14.44 5.34
N LEU A 118 -13.01 -14.07 4.23
CA LEU A 118 -11.55 -13.98 4.12
C LEU A 118 -11.01 -12.56 4.34
N TYR A 119 -11.84 -11.69 4.91
CA TYR A 119 -11.48 -10.33 5.28
C TYR A 119 -12.08 -9.95 6.63
N GLU A 120 -11.42 -9.03 7.32
CA GLU A 120 -12.01 -8.28 8.43
C GLU A 120 -12.48 -6.93 7.90
N GLU A 121 -13.66 -6.51 8.33
CA GLU A 121 -14.16 -5.17 8.04
C GLU A 121 -14.03 -4.30 9.28
N ARG A 122 -13.46 -3.10 9.11
CA ARG A 122 -13.28 -2.10 10.15
C ARG A 122 -13.88 -0.79 9.69
N TRP A 123 -14.66 -0.18 10.56
CA TRP A 123 -15.31 1.10 10.34
C TRP A 123 -14.62 2.18 11.17
N GLY A 124 -14.69 3.44 10.73
CA GLY A 124 -14.12 4.58 11.46
C GLY A 124 -12.63 4.82 11.22
N LEU A 125 -11.98 4.02 10.36
CA LEU A 125 -10.63 4.33 9.84
C LEU A 125 -10.76 5.40 8.76
N GLY A 126 -10.90 6.67 9.16
CA GLY A 126 -11.34 7.80 8.33
C GLY A 126 -10.48 8.17 7.11
N SER A 127 -9.49 7.37 6.74
CA SER A 127 -8.70 7.60 5.52
C SER A 127 -8.06 6.31 5.00
N GLU A 128 -7.72 6.33 3.71
CA GLU A 128 -6.93 5.27 3.08
C GLU A 128 -5.57 5.06 3.79
N ALA A 129 -4.94 6.14 4.27
CA ALA A 129 -3.68 6.07 4.99
C ALA A 129 -3.81 5.30 6.31
N ALA A 130 -4.93 5.46 7.03
CA ALA A 130 -5.22 4.72 8.25
C ALA A 130 -5.42 3.21 7.96
N CYS A 131 -6.16 2.87 6.90
CA CYS A 131 -6.28 1.49 6.40
C CYS A 131 -4.91 0.86 6.11
N ARG A 132 -4.06 1.60 5.42
CA ARG A 132 -2.72 1.16 5.05
C ARG A 132 -1.84 0.90 6.27
N LEU A 133 -1.88 1.79 7.26
CA LEU A 133 -1.11 1.64 8.50
C LEU A 133 -1.56 0.39 9.26
N GLN A 134 -2.86 0.18 9.39
CA GLN A 134 -3.43 -0.98 10.08
C GLN A 134 -3.09 -2.30 9.35
N CYS A 135 -3.22 -2.36 8.03
CA CYS A 135 -2.81 -3.53 7.25
C CYS A 135 -1.29 -3.74 7.23
N GLY A 136 -0.51 -2.67 7.43
CA GLY A 136 0.94 -2.74 7.57
C GLY A 136 1.38 -3.39 8.88
N SER A 137 0.69 -3.09 9.99
CA SER A 137 0.98 -3.63 11.32
C SER A 137 0.51 -5.08 11.47
N ASP A 138 -0.61 -5.44 10.85
CA ASP A 138 -1.15 -6.80 10.88
C ASP A 138 -0.37 -7.74 9.94
N SER A 139 0.33 -8.74 10.50
CA SER A 139 1.14 -9.69 9.72
C SER A 139 0.32 -10.58 8.80
N TRP A 140 -0.97 -10.79 9.12
CA TRP A 140 -1.90 -11.58 8.32
C TRP A 140 -2.50 -10.80 7.15
N CYS A 141 -2.40 -9.47 7.16
CA CYS A 141 -3.04 -8.63 6.16
C CYS A 141 -2.20 -8.61 4.88
N LEU A 142 -2.75 -9.21 3.82
CA LEU A 142 -2.13 -9.31 2.51
C LEU A 142 -2.62 -8.21 1.55
N ALA A 143 -3.78 -7.63 1.83
CA ALA A 143 -4.35 -6.53 1.06
C ALA A 143 -5.38 -5.75 1.87
N TYR A 144 -5.70 -4.53 1.47
CA TYR A 144 -6.83 -3.78 1.99
C TYR A 144 -7.63 -3.11 0.88
N GLU A 145 -8.92 -2.89 1.14
CA GLU A 145 -9.82 -2.05 0.38
C GLU A 145 -10.32 -0.93 1.29
N HIS A 146 -10.06 0.32 0.91
CA HIS A 146 -10.69 1.49 1.51
C HIS A 146 -11.87 1.90 0.65
N ALA A 147 -13.02 2.22 1.25
CA ALA A 147 -14.17 2.72 0.53
C ALA A 147 -14.88 3.83 1.31
N GLU A 148 -15.44 4.80 0.60
CA GLU A 148 -16.39 5.77 1.15
C GLU A 148 -17.82 5.40 0.74
N VAL A 149 -18.63 4.97 1.71
CA VAL A 149 -20.02 4.56 1.51
C VAL A 149 -20.90 5.49 2.31
N ASP A 150 -21.73 6.29 1.63
CA ASP A 150 -22.66 7.24 2.26
C ASP A 150 -22.00 8.21 3.26
N GLY A 151 -20.76 8.63 2.96
CA GLY A 151 -19.98 9.53 3.82
C GLY A 151 -19.24 8.84 4.96
N TYR A 152 -19.37 7.51 5.10
CA TYR A 152 -18.63 6.72 6.07
C TYR A 152 -17.44 6.03 5.40
N SER A 153 -16.27 6.14 6.03
CA SER A 153 -15.09 5.38 5.63
C SER A 153 -15.14 3.97 6.19
N ARG A 154 -14.83 3.01 5.31
CA ARG A 154 -14.82 1.57 5.59
C ARG A 154 -13.53 0.95 5.07
N CYS A 155 -12.95 0.08 5.88
CA CYS A 155 -11.73 -0.64 5.58
C CYS A 155 -11.98 -2.15 5.57
N LYS A 156 -11.78 -2.81 4.44
CA LYS A 156 -11.75 -4.28 4.37
C LYS A 156 -10.31 -4.75 4.28
N MET A 157 -9.88 -5.60 5.19
CA MET A 157 -8.52 -6.12 5.29
C MET A 157 -8.52 -7.61 4.97
N PHE A 158 -7.80 -8.03 3.94
CA PHE A 158 -7.85 -9.37 3.39
C PHE A 158 -6.70 -10.24 3.92
N ARG A 159 -7.04 -11.48 4.27
CA ARG A 159 -6.09 -12.56 4.66
C ARG A 159 -5.56 -13.35 3.47
N ILE A 160 -6.02 -13.04 2.27
CA ILE A 160 -5.73 -13.76 1.04
C ILE A 160 -5.29 -12.80 -0.06
N GLU A 161 -4.65 -13.36 -1.08
CA GLU A 161 -4.21 -12.61 -2.24
C GLU A 161 -5.39 -12.10 -3.07
N ILE A 162 -5.32 -10.83 -3.45
CA ILE A 162 -6.26 -10.23 -4.39
C ILE A 162 -5.86 -10.66 -5.80
N THR A 163 -6.82 -11.24 -6.51
CA THR A 163 -6.58 -11.75 -7.86
C THR A 163 -6.99 -10.79 -8.95
N ARG A 164 -7.90 -9.86 -8.64
CA ARG A 164 -8.20 -8.76 -9.53
C ARG A 164 -8.81 -7.56 -8.82
N THR A 165 -8.85 -6.41 -9.48
CA THR A 165 -9.65 -5.25 -9.05
C THR A 165 -10.88 -5.06 -9.93
N ILE A 166 -12.04 -4.77 -9.33
CA ILE A 166 -13.28 -4.43 -10.04
C ILE A 166 -13.42 -2.90 -10.05
N PRO A 167 -13.47 -2.24 -11.21
CA PRO A 167 -13.63 -0.79 -11.27
C PRO A 167 -14.85 -0.31 -10.49
N MET A 168 -14.63 0.51 -9.47
CA MET A 168 -15.70 1.01 -8.61
C MET A 168 -15.29 2.37 -8.04
N PRO A 169 -16.01 3.46 -8.36
CA PRO A 169 -15.69 4.80 -7.88
C PRO A 169 -15.73 4.85 -6.35
N LYS A 170 -14.80 5.58 -5.73
CA LYS A 170 -14.63 5.72 -4.27
C LYS A 170 -14.13 4.46 -3.54
N TYR A 171 -13.62 3.48 -4.26
CA TYR A 171 -12.98 2.30 -3.69
C TYR A 171 -11.50 2.30 -4.06
N ALA A 172 -10.63 1.99 -3.11
CA ALA A 172 -9.20 1.90 -3.32
C ALA A 172 -8.71 0.53 -2.84
N CYS A 173 -8.36 -0.34 -3.78
CA CYS A 173 -7.81 -1.66 -3.50
C CYS A 173 -6.27 -1.66 -3.57
N TRP A 174 -5.64 -2.19 -2.53
CA TRP A 174 -4.19 -2.25 -2.39
C TRP A 174 -3.74 -3.62 -1.91
N ALA A 175 -2.75 -4.20 -2.59
CA ALA A 175 -2.11 -5.44 -2.17
C ALA A 175 -0.72 -5.17 -1.62
N LYS A 176 -0.36 -5.96 -0.61
CA LYS A 176 0.97 -6.02 -0.05
C LYS A 176 1.81 -6.88 -0.98
N VAL A 177 2.80 -6.30 -1.63
CA VAL A 177 3.72 -7.05 -2.48
C VAL A 177 5.07 -7.15 -1.80
N GLU A 178 5.65 -8.36 -1.84
CA GLU A 178 7.04 -8.54 -1.43
C GLU A 178 7.94 -7.72 -2.36
N LEU A 179 8.80 -6.85 -1.80
CA LEU A 179 9.72 -6.07 -2.61
C LEU A 179 10.64 -6.94 -3.48
N LYS A 180 10.97 -8.15 -3.03
CA LYS A 180 11.76 -9.10 -3.82
C LYS A 180 11.04 -9.50 -5.10
N ALA A 181 9.74 -9.79 -5.02
CA ALA A 181 8.93 -10.13 -6.19
C ALA A 181 8.84 -8.94 -7.17
N VAL A 182 8.67 -7.72 -6.64
CA VAL A 182 8.65 -6.49 -7.45
C VAL A 182 9.98 -6.26 -8.15
N GLN A 183 11.09 -6.42 -7.43
CA GLN A 183 12.43 -6.25 -7.99
C GLN A 183 12.73 -7.30 -9.06
N ALA A 184 12.35 -8.57 -8.82
CA ALA A 184 12.49 -9.65 -9.80
C ALA A 184 11.64 -9.40 -11.05
N ALA A 185 10.39 -8.98 -10.89
CA ALA A 185 9.51 -8.63 -12.00
C ALA A 185 10.03 -7.44 -12.81
N SER A 186 10.52 -6.39 -12.12
CA SER A 186 11.13 -5.22 -12.76
C SER A 186 12.41 -5.57 -13.51
N ALA A 187 13.26 -6.42 -12.94
CA ALA A 187 14.48 -6.90 -13.60
C ALA A 187 14.13 -7.70 -14.86
N LYS A 188 13.15 -8.62 -14.77
CA LYS A 188 12.68 -9.40 -15.92
C LYS A 188 12.14 -8.51 -17.03
N ALA A 189 11.25 -7.57 -16.71
CA ALA A 189 10.69 -6.64 -17.69
C ALA A 189 11.78 -5.79 -18.37
N LYS A 190 12.83 -5.41 -17.64
CA LYS A 190 13.97 -4.67 -18.21
C LYS A 190 14.78 -5.52 -19.20
N VAL A 191 14.97 -6.81 -18.90
CA VAL A 191 15.63 -7.76 -19.82
C VAL A 191 14.80 -7.95 -21.10
N GLU A 192 13.50 -8.15 -20.97
CA GLU A 192 12.59 -8.32 -22.12
C GLU A 192 12.51 -7.05 -22.99
N ALA A 193 12.47 -5.86 -22.36
CA ALA A 193 12.49 -4.59 -23.08
C ALA A 193 13.79 -4.39 -23.88
N ARG A 194 14.94 -4.75 -23.28
CA ARG A 194 16.23 -4.70 -23.96
C ARG A 194 16.28 -5.67 -25.14
N ALA A 195 15.84 -6.91 -24.95
CA ALA A 195 15.79 -7.91 -26.02
C ALA A 195 14.89 -7.46 -27.19
N ARG A 196 13.78 -6.77 -26.90
CA ARG A 196 12.90 -6.21 -27.92
C ARG A 196 13.56 -5.06 -28.69
N ALA A 197 14.30 -4.18 -28.01
CA ALA A 197 15.05 -3.11 -28.66
C ALA A 197 16.12 -3.68 -29.61
N GLU A 198 16.91 -4.65 -29.13
CA GLU A 198 17.93 -5.33 -29.95
C GLU A 198 17.31 -6.07 -31.16
N ALA A 199 16.11 -6.64 -31.00
CA ALA A 199 15.38 -7.27 -32.10
C ALA A 199 14.92 -6.26 -33.18
N TRP A 200 14.55 -5.04 -32.78
CA TRP A 200 14.16 -3.97 -33.70
C TRP A 200 15.37 -3.49 -34.52
N ASP A 201 16.50 -3.25 -33.86
CA ASP A 201 17.74 -2.84 -34.53
C ASP A 201 18.20 -3.89 -35.56
N ASN A 202 18.11 -5.18 -35.22
CA ASN A 202 18.42 -6.26 -36.14
C ASN A 202 17.44 -6.35 -37.32
N ALA A 203 16.16 -6.08 -37.11
CA ALA A 203 15.17 -6.09 -38.18
C ALA A 203 15.42 -4.97 -39.21
N GLU A 204 15.85 -3.79 -38.74
CA GLU A 204 16.21 -2.67 -39.61
C GLU A 204 17.47 -2.96 -40.43
N ALA A 205 18.49 -3.59 -39.82
CA ALA A 205 19.69 -4.03 -40.53
C ALA A 205 19.41 -5.06 -41.64
N ILE A 206 18.48 -6.02 -41.38
CA ILE A 206 18.04 -7.00 -42.39
C ILE A 206 17.26 -6.32 -43.53
N ALA A 207 16.44 -5.31 -43.22
CA ALA A 207 15.72 -4.55 -44.24
C ALA A 207 16.68 -3.77 -45.16
N LEU A 208 17.74 -3.18 -44.61
CA LEU A 208 18.73 -2.43 -45.38
C LEU A 208 19.52 -3.33 -46.35
N THR A 209 19.98 -4.49 -45.87
CA THR A 209 20.74 -5.45 -46.70
C THR A 209 19.93 -5.98 -47.89
N LYS A 210 18.64 -6.27 -47.70
CA LYS A 210 17.75 -6.72 -48.80
C LYS A 210 17.52 -5.63 -49.87
N ALA A 211 17.54 -4.35 -49.50
CA ALA A 211 17.36 -3.26 -50.45
C ALA A 211 18.57 -3.14 -51.41
N THR A 212 19.78 -3.40 -50.92
CA THR A 212 21.00 -3.34 -51.73
C THR A 212 21.10 -4.45 -52.79
N ASP A 213 20.61 -5.66 -52.49
CA ASP A 213 20.67 -6.78 -53.45
C ASP A 213 19.73 -6.60 -54.65
N THR A 214 18.69 -5.77 -54.51
CA THR A 214 17.71 -5.53 -55.58
C THR A 214 18.24 -4.58 -56.67
N VAL A 215 19.29 -3.80 -56.39
CA VAL A 215 19.84 -2.80 -57.34
C VAL A 215 20.95 -3.38 -58.23
N GLY A 216 21.52 -4.55 -57.89
CA GLY A 216 22.69 -5.11 -58.59
C GLY A 216 22.44 -5.92 -59.86
N SER A 217 21.20 -6.32 -60.16
CA SER A 217 20.94 -7.36 -61.18
C SER A 217 20.26 -6.88 -62.47
N SER A 218 20.34 -5.58 -62.77
CA SER A 218 19.71 -4.98 -63.97
C SER A 218 20.74 -4.28 -64.86
N ALA A 219 21.59 -5.05 -65.54
CA ALA A 219 22.20 -4.62 -66.80
C ALA A 219 21.13 -4.68 -67.92
N GLY A 220 20.10 -3.85 -67.77
CA GLY A 220 18.94 -3.77 -68.66
C GLY A 220 18.81 -2.34 -69.18
N LYS A 221 19.04 -2.21 -70.49
CA LYS A 221 18.87 -1.06 -71.39
C LYS A 221 17.88 0.03 -70.91
N PRO A 222 18.19 1.33 -71.05
CA PRO A 222 17.29 2.43 -70.69
C PRO A 222 16.02 2.36 -71.55
N GLN A 223 14.89 2.03 -70.94
CA GLN A 223 13.56 2.21 -71.53
C GLN A 223 13.00 3.53 -71.02
N SER A 224 12.76 4.42 -71.98
CA SER A 224 12.16 5.74 -71.80
C SER A 224 10.84 5.65 -71.02
N ALA A 225 10.75 6.43 -69.96
CA ALA A 225 9.58 6.53 -69.10
C ALA A 225 8.39 7.18 -69.84
N PRO A 226 7.17 6.63 -69.76
CA PRO A 226 5.97 7.42 -69.98
C PRO A 226 5.68 8.25 -68.72
N ALA A 227 5.44 9.54 -68.93
CA ALA A 227 4.90 10.44 -67.93
C ALA A 227 3.56 9.89 -67.40
N SER A 228 3.39 9.93 -66.07
CA SER A 228 2.11 9.63 -65.44
C SER A 228 1.92 10.48 -64.19
N PRO A 229 0.66 10.70 -63.79
CA PRO A 229 0.22 11.98 -63.26
C PRO A 229 0.37 12.11 -61.76
N ALA A 230 0.55 13.36 -61.34
CA ALA A 230 0.49 13.80 -59.95
C ALA A 230 -0.85 13.39 -59.32
N THR A 231 -0.83 12.40 -58.43
CA THR A 231 -1.94 12.13 -57.51
C THR A 231 -1.54 12.65 -56.14
N THR A 232 -2.01 13.86 -55.84
CA THR A 232 -1.97 14.49 -54.52
C THR A 232 -2.90 13.73 -53.58
N LEU A 233 -2.34 12.90 -52.70
CA LEU A 233 -3.05 12.31 -51.57
C LEU A 233 -3.02 13.29 -50.39
N GLN A 234 -4.14 13.97 -50.16
CA GLN A 234 -4.39 14.74 -48.94
C GLN A 234 -4.67 13.79 -47.75
N PRO A 235 -4.16 14.09 -46.54
CA PRO A 235 -4.52 13.36 -45.33
C PRO A 235 -5.89 13.82 -44.81
N GLN A 236 -6.92 12.98 -44.98
CA GLN A 236 -8.26 13.20 -44.42
C GLN A 236 -8.47 12.35 -43.16
N GLN A 237 -7.73 12.63 -42.08
CA GLN A 237 -7.84 11.85 -40.83
C GLN A 237 -7.81 12.72 -39.56
N GLN A 238 -8.68 13.74 -39.48
CA GLN A 238 -8.76 14.59 -38.29
C GLN A 238 -10.16 14.99 -37.80
N GLN A 239 -11.26 14.48 -38.37
CA GLN A 239 -12.61 14.97 -38.02
C GLN A 239 -13.49 14.07 -37.15
N GLN A 240 -13.06 12.88 -36.73
CA GLN A 240 -13.96 11.98 -35.95
C GLN A 240 -13.88 12.10 -34.42
N THR A 241 -12.99 12.91 -33.83
CA THR A 241 -12.81 12.90 -32.36
C THR A 241 -13.65 13.94 -31.59
N GLN A 242 -14.49 14.77 -32.22
CA GLN A 242 -15.22 15.84 -31.51
C GLN A 242 -16.69 15.56 -31.14
N GLN A 243 -17.29 14.41 -31.51
CA GLN A 243 -18.72 14.18 -31.25
C GLN A 243 -19.07 13.38 -29.98
N GLN A 244 -18.12 13.00 -29.13
CA GLN A 244 -18.42 12.16 -27.94
C GLN A 244 -18.43 12.90 -26.59
N THR A 245 -18.38 14.23 -26.55
CA THR A 245 -18.34 14.98 -25.28
C THR A 245 -19.64 15.74 -24.95
N GLN A 246 -20.81 15.33 -25.46
CA GLN A 246 -22.09 16.00 -25.16
C GLN A 246 -23.27 15.05 -24.89
N GLN A 247 -23.06 13.91 -24.22
CA GLN A 247 -24.17 13.16 -23.62
C GLN A 247 -23.83 12.76 -22.19
#